data_AF-A0A9W7GMW5-F1
#
_entry.id   AF-A0A9W7GMW5-F1
#
_cell.length_a   1.000
_cell.length_b   1.000
_cell.length_c   1.000
_cell.angle_alpha   90.00
_cell.angle_beta   90.00
_cell.angle_gamma   90.00
#
_symmetry.space_group_name_H-M   'P 1'
#
loop_
_entity.id
_entity.type
_entity.pdbx_description
1 polymer ?
#
loop_
_entity_poly.entity_id
_entity_poly.type
_entity_poly.pdbx_seq_one_letter_code
_entity_poly.pdbx_strand_id
1 'polypeptide(L)'
;MSLTGDAKGMIEASLHIAEAERDAAIMKVERFQKMLDEGFKESEEDDKDEGGTKKKRKITPKLDANGNKIARKISPYNIFVKEKQKESKDAGKSCNFSDVAEMWKNTDDEEKAHYERLAKKANDKATEERLALGSATAQDGAPATPIAEIVGSAVKIPKSEKTEKKKKKKKDKKARKESIGSEGTFDS
;
A
#
# COMPACT_ATOMS: atom_id res chain seq x y z
N MET A 1 7.51 49.52 -34.48
CA MET A 1 7.78 48.38 -33.58
C MET A 1 7.57 48.88 -32.16
N SER A 2 6.41 48.59 -31.57
CA SER A 2 6.07 49.02 -30.20
C SER A 2 6.18 47.81 -29.27
N LEU A 3 7.34 47.66 -28.62
CA LEU A 3 7.69 46.53 -27.75
C LEU A 3 7.47 46.81 -26.24
N THR A 4 6.62 47.77 -25.89
CA THR A 4 6.44 48.21 -24.49
C THR A 4 5.04 47.92 -23.90
N GLY A 5 4.20 47.15 -24.60
CA GLY A 5 2.83 46.86 -24.18
C GLY A 5 2.63 45.74 -23.15
N ASP A 6 3.56 44.79 -23.01
CA ASP A 6 3.27 43.52 -22.33
C ASP A 6 3.73 43.42 -20.86
N ALA A 7 4.58 44.33 -20.38
CA ALA A 7 5.12 44.21 -19.02
C ALA A 7 4.05 44.45 -17.93
N LYS A 8 3.05 45.31 -18.21
CA LYS A 8 2.00 45.66 -17.25
C LYS A 8 1.03 44.49 -17.01
N GLY A 9 0.71 43.73 -18.07
CA GLY A 9 -0.18 42.57 -17.98
C GLY A 9 0.43 41.40 -17.21
N MET A 10 1.74 41.18 -17.32
CA MET A 10 2.43 40.11 -16.56
C MET A 10 2.44 40.37 -15.05
N ILE A 11 2.58 41.63 -14.63
CA ILE A 11 2.54 42.01 -13.21
C ILE A 11 1.13 41.82 -12.64
N GLU A 12 0.09 42.22 -13.38
CA GLU A 12 -1.30 42.08 -12.95
C GLU A 12 -1.71 40.59 -12.84
N ALA A 13 -1.31 39.75 -13.81
CA ALA A 13 -1.54 38.31 -13.75
C ALA A 13 -0.82 37.64 -12.55
N SER A 14 0.39 38.10 -12.22
CA SER A 14 1.14 37.59 -11.06
C SER A 14 0.45 37.94 -9.74
N LEU A 15 -0.18 39.13 -9.66
CA LEU A 15 -0.93 39.56 -8.49
C LEU A 15 -2.16 38.66 -8.23
N HIS A 16 -2.91 38.33 -9.29
CA HIS A 16 -4.09 37.46 -9.19
C HIS A 16 -3.74 36.03 -8.73
N ILE A 17 -2.59 35.49 -9.15
CA ILE A 17 -2.13 34.16 -8.70
C ILE A 17 -1.81 34.20 -7.21
N ALA A 18 -1.09 35.22 -6.75
CA ALA A 18 -0.75 35.37 -5.33
C ALA A 18 -1.99 35.54 -4.44
N GLU A 19 -3.01 36.25 -4.92
CA GLU A 19 -4.27 36.42 -4.19
C GLU A 19 -5.04 35.10 -4.07
N ALA A 20 -5.13 34.31 -5.15
CA ALA A 20 -5.76 33.00 -5.13
C ALA A 20 -5.06 32.01 -4.18
N GLU A 21 -3.73 32.04 -4.10
CA GLU A 21 -2.97 31.22 -3.15
C GLU A 21 -3.23 31.62 -1.69
N ARG A 22 -3.35 32.93 -1.42
CA ARG A 22 -3.67 33.44 -0.09
C ARG A 22 -5.05 32.96 0.36
N ASP A 23 -6.06 33.06 -0.49
CA ASP A 23 -7.43 32.66 -0.15
C ASP A 23 -7.54 31.13 0.04
N ALA A 24 -6.80 30.35 -0.76
CA ALA A 24 -6.70 28.90 -0.55
C ALA A 24 -6.02 28.54 0.78
N ALA A 25 -5.05 29.35 1.26
CA ALA A 25 -4.44 29.17 2.57
C ALA A 25 -5.41 29.51 3.70
N ILE A 26 -6.18 30.59 3.58
CA ILE A 26 -7.20 30.99 4.56
C ILE A 26 -8.25 29.88 4.74
N MET A 27 -8.79 29.34 3.63
CA MET A 27 -9.76 28.22 3.71
C MET A 27 -9.20 26.96 4.39
N LYS A 28 -7.90 26.66 4.21
CA LYS A 28 -7.27 25.52 4.90
C LYS A 28 -7.17 25.75 6.40
N VAL A 29 -6.84 26.96 6.82
CA VAL A 29 -6.76 27.33 8.25
C VAL A 29 -8.15 27.30 8.88
N GLU A 30 -9.17 27.88 8.24
CA GLU A 30 -10.56 27.84 8.74
C GLU A 30 -11.09 26.42 8.85
N ARG A 31 -10.82 25.55 7.86
CA ARG A 31 -11.18 24.13 7.92
C ARG A 31 -10.48 23.42 9.07
N PHE A 32 -9.21 23.73 9.34
CA PHE A 32 -8.47 23.14 10.44
C PHE A 32 -9.00 23.60 11.80
N GLN A 33 -9.31 24.89 11.93
CA GLN A 33 -9.92 25.45 13.13
C GLN A 33 -11.29 24.81 13.41
N LYS A 34 -12.12 24.64 12.38
CA LYS A 34 -13.41 23.95 12.49
C LYS A 34 -13.26 22.50 12.98
N MET A 35 -12.24 21.76 12.52
CA MET A 35 -11.97 20.40 13.01
C MET A 35 -11.52 20.37 14.48
N LEU A 36 -10.88 21.44 14.98
CA LEU A 36 -10.53 21.56 16.39
C LEU A 36 -11.75 21.93 17.25
N ASP A 37 -12.57 22.87 16.78
CA ASP A 37 -13.74 23.40 17.50
C ASP A 37 -14.89 22.38 17.58
N GLU A 38 -15.09 21.57 16.53
CA GLU A 38 -16.10 20.50 16.55
C GLU A 38 -15.72 19.34 17.49
N GLY A 39 -14.54 19.41 18.09
CA GLY A 39 -13.93 18.31 18.81
C GLY A 39 -13.58 17.20 17.83
N PHE A 40 -12.40 16.61 17.98
CA PHE A 40 -12.15 15.30 17.40
C PHE A 40 -13.14 14.34 18.07
N LYS A 41 -14.35 14.26 17.53
CA LYS A 41 -15.40 13.32 17.92
C LYS A 41 -14.90 11.99 17.40
N GLU A 42 -13.99 11.40 18.17
CA GLU A 42 -13.68 9.99 18.13
C GLU A 42 -15.05 9.32 18.23
N SER A 43 -15.51 8.78 17.10
CA SER A 43 -16.77 8.06 17.03
C SER A 43 -16.55 6.81 17.88
N GLU A 44 -16.91 6.93 19.14
CA GLU A 44 -17.07 5.83 20.07
C GLU A 44 -18.30 5.04 19.59
N GLU A 45 -18.10 4.29 18.49
CA GLU A 45 -19.02 3.24 18.09
C GLU A 45 -18.85 2.10 19.10
N ASP A 46 -19.81 2.04 20.02
CA ASP A 46 -20.10 0.95 20.95
C ASP A 46 -20.38 -0.36 20.19
N ASP A 47 -19.36 -1.01 19.65
CA ASP A 47 -19.43 -2.39 19.18
C ASP A 47 -19.16 -3.36 20.35
N LYS A 48 -20.23 -3.65 21.10
CA LYS A 48 -20.31 -4.84 21.95
C LYS A 48 -20.39 -6.09 21.06
N ASP A 49 -19.25 -6.59 20.63
CA ASP A 49 -19.14 -7.91 20.00
C ASP A 49 -18.35 -8.87 20.91
N GLU A 50 -19.08 -9.60 21.75
CA GLU A 50 -18.58 -10.72 22.54
C GLU A 50 -18.18 -11.88 21.61
N GLY A 51 -16.97 -11.84 21.06
CA GLY A 51 -16.60 -12.74 19.96
C GLY A 51 -15.14 -13.19 19.89
N GLY A 52 -14.48 -13.42 21.03
CA GLY A 52 -13.20 -14.13 21.09
C GLY A 52 -11.98 -13.29 20.70
N THR A 53 -11.18 -12.94 21.71
CA THR A 53 -9.90 -12.25 21.57
C THR A 53 -8.86 -13.12 20.86
N LYS A 54 -8.97 -13.23 19.53
CA LYS A 54 -7.90 -13.73 18.68
C LYS A 54 -6.72 -12.79 18.88
N LYS A 55 -5.71 -13.23 19.65
CA LYS A 55 -4.42 -12.54 19.85
C LYS A 55 -3.97 -11.93 18.51
N LYS A 56 -4.16 -10.62 18.34
CA LYS A 56 -3.67 -9.88 17.18
C LYS A 56 -2.16 -10.02 17.20
N ARG A 57 -1.62 -10.90 16.36
CA ARG A 57 -0.17 -11.01 16.18
C ARG A 57 0.29 -9.64 15.69
N LYS A 58 1.16 -9.00 16.45
CA LYS A 58 1.80 -7.73 16.06
C LYS A 58 2.61 -8.02 14.79
N ILE A 59 2.05 -7.67 13.63
CA ILE A 59 2.75 -7.82 12.35
C ILE A 59 3.80 -6.72 12.33
N THR A 60 5.04 -7.06 12.68
CA THR A 60 6.17 -6.16 12.49
C THR A 60 6.42 -6.02 10.99
N PRO A 61 6.48 -4.78 10.45
CA PRO A 61 6.81 -4.58 9.04
C PRO A 61 8.21 -5.16 8.76
N LYS A 62 8.35 -5.88 7.65
CA LYS A 62 9.66 -6.37 7.24
C LYS A 62 10.48 -5.18 6.75
N LEU A 63 11.57 -4.90 7.45
CA LEU A 63 12.56 -3.91 7.06
C LEU A 63 13.68 -4.61 6.27
N ASP A 64 14.31 -3.90 5.34
CA ASP A 64 15.54 -4.35 4.71
C ASP A 64 16.77 -4.07 5.59
N ALA A 65 17.97 -4.40 5.10
CA ALA A 65 19.22 -4.18 5.82
C ALA A 65 19.47 -2.70 6.17
N ASN A 66 18.82 -1.78 5.45
CA ASN A 66 18.95 -0.34 5.64
C ASN A 66 17.86 0.21 6.56
N GLY A 67 17.02 -0.65 7.14
CA GLY A 67 15.89 -0.25 7.98
C GLY A 67 14.69 0.30 7.18
N ASN A 68 14.70 0.22 5.85
CA ASN A 68 13.60 0.69 5.01
C ASN A 68 12.52 -0.37 4.89
N LYS A 69 11.25 0.06 4.82
CA LYS A 69 10.10 -0.84 4.68
C LYS A 69 10.14 -1.51 3.30
N ILE A 70 10.22 -2.83 3.27
CA ILE A 70 10.18 -3.58 2.00
C ILE A 70 8.76 -3.48 1.43
N ALA A 71 8.64 -2.86 0.25
CA ALA A 71 7.40 -2.82 -0.50
C ALA A 71 6.92 -4.27 -0.76
N ARG A 72 5.68 -4.56 -0.33
CA ARG A 72 5.07 -5.88 -0.58
C ARG A 72 4.62 -5.96 -2.03
N LYS A 73 4.76 -7.16 -2.62
CA LYS A 73 4.17 -7.43 -3.94
C LYS A 73 2.68 -7.12 -3.91
N ILE A 74 2.22 -6.35 -4.88
CA ILE A 74 0.83 -5.98 -5.06
C ILE A 74 0.13 -7.11 -5.83
N SER A 75 -0.99 -7.58 -5.29
CA SER A 75 -1.85 -8.58 -5.93
C SER A 75 -2.75 -7.92 -6.99
N PRO A 76 -3.12 -8.60 -8.08
CA PRO A 76 -4.09 -8.12 -9.07
C PRO A 76 -5.39 -7.61 -8.42
N TYR A 77 -5.92 -8.37 -7.45
CA TYR A 77 -7.11 -7.99 -6.69
C TYR A 77 -6.96 -6.64 -5.97
N ASN A 78 -5.78 -6.36 -5.41
CA ASN A 78 -5.55 -5.09 -4.70
C ASN A 78 -5.54 -3.89 -5.66
N ILE A 79 -5.18 -4.11 -6.93
CA ILE A 79 -5.26 -3.07 -7.96
C ILE A 79 -6.71 -2.82 -8.34
N PHE A 80 -7.46 -3.89 -8.62
CA PHE A 80 -8.90 -3.83 -8.87
C PHE A 80 -9.66 -3.10 -7.76
N VAL A 81 -9.43 -3.49 -6.50
CA VAL A 81 -10.07 -2.84 -5.33
C VAL A 81 -9.80 -1.34 -5.30
N LYS A 82 -8.55 -0.92 -5.57
CA LYS A 82 -8.19 0.51 -5.59
C LYS A 82 -8.89 1.26 -6.71
N GLU A 83 -9.04 0.64 -7.88
CA GLU A 83 -9.73 1.25 -9.01
C GLU A 83 -11.22 1.39 -8.72
N LYS A 84 -11.88 0.34 -8.23
CA LYS A 84 -13.30 0.41 -7.85
C LYS A 84 -13.59 1.36 -6.69
N GLN A 85 -12.68 1.45 -5.72
CA GLN A 85 -12.76 2.46 -4.67
C GLN A 85 -12.64 3.88 -5.22
N LYS A 86 -11.77 4.09 -6.21
CA LYS A 86 -11.62 5.39 -6.87
C LYS A 86 -12.86 5.76 -7.65
N GLU A 87 -13.38 4.86 -8.49
CA GLU A 87 -14.63 5.06 -9.25
C GLU A 87 -15.79 5.41 -8.32
N SER A 88 -15.90 4.72 -7.19
CA SER A 88 -16.98 4.96 -6.23
C SER A 88 -16.83 6.31 -5.52
N LYS A 89 -15.60 6.68 -5.16
CA LYS A 89 -15.30 7.99 -4.57
C LYS A 89 -15.60 9.13 -5.54
N ASP A 90 -15.29 8.96 -6.82
CA ASP A 90 -15.59 9.93 -7.88
C ASP A 90 -17.11 10.07 -8.09
N ALA A 91 -17.86 8.98 -7.89
CA ALA A 91 -19.33 8.99 -7.88
C ALA A 91 -19.95 9.49 -6.55
N GLY A 92 -19.15 9.86 -5.55
CA GLY A 92 -19.63 10.30 -4.23
C GLY A 92 -20.26 9.17 -3.40
N LYS A 93 -20.05 7.91 -3.77
CA LYS A 93 -20.60 6.74 -3.07
C LYS A 93 -19.48 5.92 -2.43
N SER A 94 -19.64 5.50 -1.18
CA SER A 94 -18.74 4.51 -0.59
C SER A 94 -19.03 3.13 -1.17
N CYS A 95 -17.99 2.41 -1.62
CA CYS A 95 -18.13 0.99 -1.97
C CYS A 95 -17.84 0.13 -0.75
N ASN A 96 -18.71 -0.85 -0.47
CA ASN A 96 -18.42 -1.87 0.52
C ASN A 96 -17.43 -2.89 -0.05
N PHE A 97 -16.50 -3.36 0.78
CA PHE A 97 -15.52 -4.37 0.36
C PHE A 97 -16.17 -5.71 -0.01
N SER A 98 -17.34 -6.02 0.55
CA SER A 98 -18.10 -7.21 0.17
C SER A 98 -18.51 -7.16 -1.30
N ASP A 99 -19.08 -6.03 -1.73
CA ASP A 99 -19.53 -5.82 -3.11
C ASP A 99 -18.35 -5.92 -4.08
N VAL A 100 -17.22 -5.29 -3.74
CA VAL A 100 -15.99 -5.37 -4.56
C VAL A 100 -15.48 -6.81 -4.67
N ALA A 101 -15.58 -7.60 -3.59
CA ALA A 101 -15.19 -9.01 -3.62
C ALA A 101 -16.13 -9.85 -4.51
N GLU A 102 -17.42 -9.53 -4.55
CA GLU A 102 -18.38 -10.17 -5.47
C GLU A 102 -18.12 -9.75 -6.92
N MET A 103 -17.89 -8.45 -7.18
CA MET A 103 -17.51 -7.97 -8.50
C MET A 103 -16.24 -8.66 -9.02
N TRP A 104 -15.25 -8.90 -8.15
CA TRP A 104 -14.03 -9.61 -8.52
C TRP A 104 -14.27 -11.10 -8.87
N LYS A 105 -15.21 -11.75 -8.19
CA LYS A 105 -15.58 -13.14 -8.51
C LYS A 105 -16.28 -13.22 -9.86
N ASN A 106 -17.15 -12.26 -10.13
CA ASN A 106 -17.98 -12.17 -11.33
C ASN A 106 -17.26 -11.55 -12.53
N THR A 107 -16.03 -11.04 -12.36
CA THR A 107 -15.24 -10.48 -13.48
C THR A 107 -14.76 -11.58 -14.40
N ASP A 108 -14.76 -11.30 -15.70
CA ASP A 108 -14.24 -12.21 -16.70
C ASP A 108 -12.73 -12.42 -16.56
N ASP A 109 -12.26 -13.56 -17.04
CA ASP A 109 -10.83 -13.91 -17.00
C ASP A 109 -9.98 -12.95 -17.85
N GLU A 110 -10.56 -12.33 -18.88
CA GLU A 110 -9.90 -11.30 -19.68
C GLU A 110 -9.58 -10.04 -18.87
N GLU A 111 -10.54 -9.59 -18.06
CA GLU A 111 -10.37 -8.42 -17.20
C GLU A 111 -9.41 -8.75 -16.04
N LYS A 112 -9.49 -9.95 -15.46
CA LYS A 112 -8.51 -10.43 -14.47
C LYS A 112 -7.10 -10.46 -15.06
N ALA A 113 -6.93 -10.90 -16.30
CA ALA A 113 -5.65 -10.90 -16.99
C ALA A 113 -5.10 -9.47 -17.21
N HIS A 114 -5.97 -8.49 -17.43
CA HIS A 114 -5.57 -7.07 -17.45
C HIS A 114 -4.95 -6.65 -16.12
N TYR A 115 -5.61 -6.96 -14.99
CA TYR A 115 -5.10 -6.66 -13.66
C TYR A 115 -3.82 -7.43 -13.31
N GLU A 116 -3.64 -8.65 -13.81
CA GLU A 116 -2.41 -9.40 -13.68
C GLU A 116 -1.23 -8.71 -14.37
N ARG A 117 -1.43 -8.18 -15.59
CA ARG A 117 -0.40 -7.41 -16.30
C ARG A 117 -0.01 -6.15 -15.53
N LEU A 118 -1.00 -5.43 -14.98
CA LEU A 118 -0.75 -4.24 -14.16
C LEU A 118 -0.01 -4.60 -12.86
N ALA A 119 -0.41 -5.68 -12.18
CA ALA A 119 0.24 -6.13 -10.96
C ALA A 119 1.69 -6.54 -11.22
N LYS A 120 1.95 -7.25 -12.32
CA LYS A 120 3.30 -7.61 -12.73
C LYS A 120 4.14 -6.36 -12.98
N LYS A 121 3.66 -5.42 -13.80
CA LYS A 121 4.36 -4.15 -14.08
C LYS A 121 4.66 -3.35 -12.81
N ALA A 122 3.71 -3.27 -11.88
CA ALA A 122 3.90 -2.57 -10.61
C ALA A 122 4.95 -3.26 -9.72
N ASN A 123 4.94 -4.59 -9.67
CA ASN A 123 5.92 -5.37 -8.92
C ASN A 123 7.32 -5.27 -9.55
N ASP A 124 7.42 -5.30 -10.88
CA ASP A 124 8.69 -5.19 -11.61
C ASP A 124 9.32 -3.82 -11.37
N LYS A 125 8.53 -2.73 -11.43
CA LYS A 125 8.99 -1.38 -11.09
C LYS A 125 9.52 -1.30 -9.65
N ALA A 126 8.80 -1.89 -8.69
CA ALA A 126 9.24 -1.89 -7.29
C ALA A 126 10.53 -2.70 -7.09
N THR A 127 10.76 -3.75 -7.88
CA THR A 127 12.02 -4.50 -7.85
C THR A 127 13.17 -3.74 -8.52
N GLU A 128 12.91 -3.05 -9.62
CA GLU A 128 13.90 -2.24 -10.32
C GLU A 128 14.37 -1.07 -9.45
N GLU A 129 13.45 -0.37 -8.81
CA GLU A 129 13.76 0.69 -7.84
C GLU A 129 14.62 0.15 -6.68
N ARG A 130 14.31 -1.05 -6.19
CA ARG A 130 15.12 -1.70 -5.15
C ARG A 130 16.52 -2.06 -5.62
N LEU A 131 16.69 -2.47 -6.88
CA LEU A 131 18.00 -2.75 -7.46
C LEU A 131 18.79 -1.46 -7.70
N ALA A 132 18.14 -0.39 -8.15
CA ALA A 132 18.75 0.92 -8.36
C ALA A 132 19.24 1.57 -7.06
N LEU A 133 18.44 1.54 -5.98
CA LEU A 133 18.89 2.04 -4.67
C LEU A 133 19.94 1.15 -3.99
N GLY A 134 19.94 -0.15 -4.31
CA GLY A 134 20.89 -1.11 -3.77
C GLY A 134 22.32 -0.93 -4.29
N SER A 135 22.53 -0.28 -5.45
CA SER A 135 23.87 -0.06 -5.99
C SER A 135 24.52 1.26 -5.53
N ALA A 136 23.73 2.21 -5.02
CA ALA A 136 24.24 3.52 -4.61
C ALA A 136 24.82 3.55 -3.18
N THR A 137 24.53 2.54 -2.36
CA THR A 137 24.93 2.51 -0.93
C THR A 137 26.25 1.77 -0.65
N ALA A 138 26.99 1.36 -1.69
CA ALA A 138 28.25 0.62 -1.53
C ALA A 138 29.53 1.48 -1.67
N GLN A 139 29.43 2.81 -1.85
CA GLN A 139 30.61 3.65 -2.16
C GLN A 139 30.97 4.76 -1.16
N ASP A 140 30.22 4.98 -0.09
CA ASP A 140 30.75 5.81 1.02
C ASP A 140 31.51 4.92 2.00
N GLY A 141 32.77 4.70 1.64
CA GLY A 141 33.80 4.24 2.54
C GLY A 141 33.90 5.20 3.72
N ALA A 142 33.36 4.78 4.87
CA ALA A 142 33.85 5.25 6.14
C ALA A 142 35.34 4.86 6.21
N PRO A 143 36.29 5.82 6.31
CA PRO A 143 37.68 5.47 6.55
C PRO A 143 37.72 4.67 7.84
N ALA A 144 38.30 3.48 7.77
CA ALA A 144 38.61 2.66 8.92
C ALA A 144 39.34 3.53 9.96
N THR A 145 38.61 3.95 10.99
CA THR A 145 39.23 4.37 12.24
C THR A 145 39.74 3.09 12.89
N PRO A 146 41.06 2.92 13.05
CA PRO A 146 41.59 1.78 13.78
C PRO A 146 41.07 1.87 15.21
N ILE A 147 40.25 0.90 15.58
CA ILE A 147 39.77 0.68 16.94
C ILE A 147 41.00 0.36 17.79
N ALA A 148 41.36 1.30 18.66
CA ALA A 148 42.27 1.03 19.76
C ALA A 148 41.64 -0.06 20.64
N GLU A 149 42.36 -1.17 20.71
CA GLU A 149 42.46 -2.16 21.78
C GLU A 149 41.71 -1.79 23.09
N ILE A 150 40.44 -2.19 23.22
CA ILE A 150 39.77 -2.30 24.51
C ILE A 150 39.75 -3.78 24.87
N VAL A 151 40.83 -4.20 25.52
CA VAL A 151 40.91 -5.43 26.30
C VAL A 151 39.96 -5.29 27.49
N GLY A 152 39.02 -6.22 27.65
CA GLY A 152 38.34 -6.37 28.94
C GLY A 152 37.00 -7.09 28.92
N SER A 153 37.03 -8.31 29.45
CA SER A 153 35.93 -8.96 30.17
C SER A 153 34.85 -9.69 29.37
N ALA A 154 35.16 -10.97 29.21
CA ALA A 154 34.23 -12.06 28.96
C ALA A 154 33.08 -12.10 29.99
N VAL A 155 31.84 -12.09 29.51
CA VAL A 155 30.70 -12.64 30.25
C VAL A 155 30.01 -13.68 29.36
N LYS A 156 30.05 -14.90 29.87
CA LYS A 156 29.57 -16.15 29.28
C LYS A 156 28.13 -16.37 29.72
N ILE A 157 27.17 -16.40 28.80
CA ILE A 157 25.78 -16.78 29.10
C ILE A 157 25.26 -17.74 27.99
N PRO A 158 24.62 -18.88 28.34
CA PRO A 158 24.58 -20.08 27.51
C PRO A 158 23.46 -20.12 26.47
N LYS A 159 23.72 -20.98 25.47
CA LYS A 159 22.78 -21.49 24.45
C LYS A 159 21.51 -22.07 25.08
N SER A 160 20.35 -21.63 24.60
CA SER A 160 19.12 -22.43 24.68
C SER A 160 18.65 -22.81 23.28
N GLU A 161 18.96 -24.06 22.97
CA GLU A 161 18.54 -24.89 21.86
C GLU A 161 17.03 -25.22 21.98
N LYS A 162 16.22 -24.88 20.96
CA LYS A 162 14.86 -25.43 20.80
C LYS A 162 14.55 -25.75 19.35
N THR A 163 14.85 -27.01 19.01
CA THR A 163 13.96 -28.00 18.40
C THR A 163 13.17 -27.60 17.14
N GLU A 164 13.74 -28.05 16.03
CA GLU A 164 13.11 -28.63 14.86
C GLU A 164 11.91 -29.57 15.17
N LYS A 165 10.71 -29.24 14.65
CA LYS A 165 9.64 -30.19 14.24
C LYS A 165 8.36 -29.45 13.83
N LYS A 166 7.97 -29.50 12.54
CA LYS A 166 6.68 -30.08 12.08
C LYS A 166 6.37 -29.82 10.59
N LYS A 167 6.33 -30.94 9.86
CA LYS A 167 5.24 -31.42 8.98
C LYS A 167 4.90 -30.68 7.68
N LYS A 168 5.51 -31.18 6.60
CA LYS A 168 4.86 -31.90 5.49
C LYS A 168 3.35 -32.17 5.66
N LYS A 169 2.50 -31.40 4.95
CA LYS A 169 1.08 -31.66 4.57
C LYS A 169 0.67 -30.45 3.70
N LYS A 170 0.43 -30.49 2.39
CA LYS A 170 -0.44 -31.37 1.60
C LYS A 170 0.04 -31.32 0.14
N LYS A 171 0.65 -32.41 -0.32
CA LYS A 171 0.42 -32.92 -1.68
C LYS A 171 -0.92 -33.68 -1.59
N ASP A 172 -1.68 -33.73 -2.68
CA ASP A 172 -2.92 -34.50 -2.82
C ASP A 172 -4.21 -33.89 -2.23
N LYS A 173 -4.77 -32.93 -2.96
CA LYS A 173 -6.22 -32.82 -3.16
C LYS A 173 -6.41 -32.64 -4.68
N LYS A 174 -6.37 -33.74 -5.42
CA LYS A 174 -7.58 -34.48 -5.85
C LYS A 174 -8.40 -33.57 -6.77
N ALA A 175 -8.12 -33.53 -8.08
CA ALA A 175 -8.56 -34.58 -9.02
C ALA A 175 -9.95 -35.11 -8.63
N ARG A 176 -10.95 -34.21 -8.65
CA ARG A 176 -12.38 -34.55 -8.57
C ARG A 176 -13.22 -33.34 -8.95
N LYS A 177 -13.40 -33.12 -10.25
CA LYS A 177 -14.65 -32.64 -10.89
C LYS A 177 -14.41 -32.40 -12.39
N GLU A 178 -14.00 -33.44 -13.09
CA GLU A 178 -14.27 -33.61 -14.52
C GLU A 178 -15.06 -34.92 -14.63
N SER A 179 -16.32 -34.89 -14.20
CA SER A 179 -17.31 -35.95 -14.43
C SER A 179 -18.64 -35.45 -13.85
N ILE A 180 -19.42 -34.79 -14.70
CA ILE A 180 -20.86 -34.43 -14.67
C ILE A 180 -20.89 -33.49 -15.89
N GLY A 181 -21.13 -33.95 -17.13
CA GLY A 181 -22.30 -34.74 -17.53
C GLY A 181 -23.52 -33.86 -17.24
N SER A 182 -24.11 -33.17 -18.20
CA SER A 182 -24.83 -33.78 -19.30
C SER A 182 -25.23 -32.71 -20.31
N GLU A 183 -25.06 -33.04 -21.59
CA GLU A 183 -25.85 -32.53 -22.69
C GLU A 183 -27.34 -32.60 -22.35
N GLY A 184 -28.04 -31.49 -22.53
CA GLY A 184 -29.48 -31.37 -22.37
C GLY A 184 -30.01 -30.49 -23.48
N THR A 185 -30.07 -31.04 -24.68
CA THR A 185 -30.86 -30.53 -25.80
C THR A 185 -32.32 -30.52 -25.36
N PHE A 186 -32.90 -29.33 -25.19
CA PHE A 186 -34.34 -29.18 -25.01
C PHE A 186 -34.89 -28.46 -26.24
N ASP A 187 -35.50 -29.24 -27.11
CA ASP A 187 -36.25 -28.83 -28.29
C ASP A 187 -37.73 -28.92 -27.94
N SER A 188 -38.44 -27.79 -28.00
CA SER A 188 -39.90 -27.69 -28.12
C SER A 188 -40.29 -26.29 -28.59
#